data_AF-A0A1D7XNJ2-F1
#
_entry.id   AF-A0A1D7XNJ2-F1
#
_cell.length_a   1.000
_cell.length_b   1.000
_cell.length_c   1.000
_cell.angle_alpha   90.00
_cell.angle_beta   90.00
_cell.angle_gamma   90.00
#
_symmetry.space_group_name_H-M   'P 1'
#
loop_
_entity.id
_entity.type
_entity.pdbx_description
1 polymer ?
#
loop_
_entity_poly.entity_id
_entity_poly.type
_entity_poly.pdbx_seq_one_letter_code
_entity_poly.pdbx_strand_id
1 'polypeptide(L)'
;MINKVINKYNINVYSMLKHGTVATITMFGVSMLFGIKNIMLAFPIALTSVVLGRQNLQVKTASKILRIIFIDTFIVVFAFISSLNIYLGIIINFIAIFLIMYNMFSPYDLTFYKPFIMLYVFTGYARINLNELPLRVLSIIFGVLVIVFCNMIAKANEKSKLGNTVNTSLVIIKNQLNNIIINNLDEELIKKCSTIMRELVYKIYITRHKKYLTTNLGRIQFNIYINIEYFNLYLRNIHLEYKNNNIKKNDILNIISIIDSILQYSDYGISIEELENEINLFEFINKNKSKVLNEISNTIKSLEISLKELKQLSHRDINKVYEEWEKEKIESFKEAFRKGMRFNFSIRMAVTLTIALFIGEKLGYYKVIWAIITIMSVIQPYYEYTLKKIKERIIGNVIGILFTGVFINIVNNSLLTILILILSLYLLYGFKDYSKISLFASIASICISSLTENIHVLLFYRIIYVIAGVVIAIIVNKNIFPYKLREGMNEIIAKIDKLNTKLINYSITILNGTENPNKVRDIIIHSTLLCGKLDIRNLNFNDEKIKRIVNINNEFVIQVGYRVLR
;
A
#
# COMPACT_ATOMS: atom_id res chain seq x y z
N MET A 1 -0.66 27.74 14.51
CA MET A 1 -0.35 26.70 15.52
C MET A 1 -0.56 25.28 14.99
N ILE A 2 -1.70 24.99 14.33
CA ILE A 2 -2.06 23.66 13.80
C ILE A 2 -1.04 23.09 12.79
N ASN A 3 -0.59 23.87 11.80
CA ASN A 3 0.41 23.39 10.83
C ASN A 3 1.77 23.04 11.46
N LYS A 4 2.18 23.74 12.54
CA LYS A 4 3.40 23.38 13.29
C LYS A 4 3.26 22.03 13.99
N VAL A 5 2.07 21.72 14.54
CA VAL A 5 1.80 20.42 15.18
C VAL A 5 1.73 19.30 14.15
N ILE A 6 1.06 19.53 13.01
CA ILE A 6 0.97 18.55 11.92
C ILE A 6 2.36 18.15 11.42
N ASN A 7 3.23 19.13 11.17
CA ASN A 7 4.59 18.88 10.70
C ASN A 7 5.46 18.24 11.80
N LYS A 8 5.36 18.68 13.06
CA LYS A 8 6.14 18.11 14.17
C LYS A 8 5.84 16.63 14.40
N TYR A 9 4.58 16.21 14.24
CA TYR A 9 4.16 14.83 14.52
C TYR A 9 3.92 13.98 13.26
N ASN A 10 4.22 14.51 12.06
CA ASN A 10 4.00 13.85 10.76
C ASN A 10 2.57 13.30 10.61
N ILE A 11 1.57 14.13 10.91
CA ILE A 11 0.15 13.74 10.82
C ILE A 11 -0.29 13.74 9.36
N ASN A 12 -0.79 12.61 8.87
CA ASN A 12 -1.41 12.52 7.56
C ASN A 12 -2.88 12.96 7.64
N VAL A 13 -3.11 14.27 7.49
CA VAL A 13 -4.44 14.89 7.59
C VAL A 13 -5.43 14.32 6.57
N TYR A 14 -4.98 14.06 5.34
CA TYR A 14 -5.84 13.48 4.31
C TYR A 14 -6.34 12.08 4.70
N SER A 15 -5.44 11.21 5.16
CA SER A 15 -5.80 9.87 5.66
C SER A 15 -6.70 9.95 6.89
N MET A 16 -6.38 10.86 7.82
CA MET A 16 -7.16 11.11 9.05
C MET A 16 -8.61 11.45 8.73
N LEU A 17 -8.83 12.43 7.85
CA LEU A 17 -10.18 12.87 7.48
C LEU A 17 -10.91 11.79 6.69
N LYS A 18 -10.28 11.24 5.64
CA LYS A 18 -10.91 10.27 4.74
C LYS A 18 -11.31 8.97 5.46
N HIS A 19 -10.42 8.38 6.24
CA HIS A 19 -10.71 7.10 6.88
C HIS A 19 -11.40 7.28 8.24
N GLY A 20 -11.16 8.41 8.93
CA GLY A 20 -11.89 8.79 10.14
C GLY A 20 -13.39 9.00 9.86
N THR A 21 -13.73 9.73 8.79
CA THR A 21 -15.14 9.89 8.34
C THR A 21 -15.82 8.57 8.00
N VAL A 22 -15.14 7.68 7.26
CA VAL A 22 -15.68 6.34 6.98
C VAL A 22 -15.90 5.59 8.30
N ALA A 23 -14.95 5.64 9.23
CA ALA A 23 -15.07 4.96 10.52
C ALA A 23 -16.25 5.46 11.36
N THR A 24 -16.46 6.78 11.43
CA THR A 24 -17.56 7.34 12.19
C THR A 24 -18.91 7.04 11.55
N ILE A 25 -19.05 7.25 10.23
CA ILE A 25 -20.29 6.96 9.49
C ILE A 25 -20.66 5.48 9.62
N THR A 26 -19.69 4.58 9.44
CA THR A 26 -19.95 3.14 9.59
C THR A 26 -20.32 2.77 11.02
N MET A 27 -19.65 3.31 12.04
CA MET A 27 -19.95 3.00 13.43
C MET A 27 -21.36 3.46 13.84
N PHE A 28 -21.71 4.72 13.58
CA PHE A 28 -23.03 5.24 13.93
C PHE A 28 -24.14 4.66 13.04
N GLY A 29 -23.90 4.54 11.73
CA GLY A 29 -24.85 3.95 10.79
C GLY A 29 -25.16 2.49 11.12
N VAL A 30 -24.15 1.69 11.46
CA VAL A 30 -24.36 0.30 11.87
C VAL A 30 -25.14 0.22 13.19
N SER A 31 -24.80 1.06 14.16
CA SER A 31 -25.51 1.14 15.44
C SER A 31 -27.01 1.43 15.25
N MET A 32 -27.33 2.46 14.46
CA MET A 32 -28.70 2.94 14.28
C MET A 32 -29.56 1.99 13.41
N LEU A 33 -28.99 1.42 12.35
CA LEU A 33 -29.75 0.64 11.37
C LEU A 33 -29.81 -0.85 11.68
N PHE A 34 -28.76 -1.42 12.27
CA PHE A 34 -28.62 -2.87 12.47
C PHE A 34 -28.38 -3.26 13.94
N GLY A 35 -28.42 -2.30 14.85
CA GLY A 35 -28.38 -2.52 16.29
C GLY A 35 -26.98 -2.56 16.91
N ILE A 36 -26.95 -2.36 18.24
CA ILE A 36 -25.73 -2.19 19.04
C ILE A 36 -24.81 -3.42 18.98
N LYS A 37 -25.39 -4.62 18.88
CA LYS A 37 -24.64 -5.89 18.76
C LYS A 37 -23.70 -5.95 17.54
N ASN A 38 -23.93 -5.12 16.52
CA ASN A 38 -23.14 -5.09 15.29
C ASN A 38 -22.11 -3.94 15.24
N ILE A 39 -22.11 -3.01 16.21
CA ILE A 39 -21.15 -1.88 16.26
C ILE A 39 -19.71 -2.35 16.20
N MET A 40 -19.42 -3.47 16.85
CA MET A 40 -18.10 -4.10 16.89
C MET A 40 -17.54 -4.39 15.47
N LEU A 41 -18.40 -4.64 14.49
CA LEU A 41 -18.02 -4.94 13.10
C LEU A 41 -17.66 -3.67 12.30
N ALA A 42 -18.10 -2.49 12.73
CA ALA A 42 -17.79 -1.24 12.05
C ALA A 42 -16.29 -0.95 12.02
N PHE A 43 -15.54 -1.33 13.06
CA PHE A 43 -14.10 -1.10 13.15
C PHE A 43 -13.31 -1.88 12.08
N PRO A 44 -13.50 -3.21 11.90
CA PRO A 44 -12.94 -3.94 10.76
C PRO A 44 -13.34 -3.38 9.40
N ILE A 45 -14.59 -3.00 9.23
CA ILE A 45 -15.06 -2.45 7.95
C ILE A 45 -14.35 -1.11 7.66
N ALA A 46 -14.22 -0.24 8.66
CA ALA A 46 -13.49 1.01 8.52
C ALA A 46 -12.02 0.81 8.17
N LEU A 47 -11.32 -0.17 8.76
CA LEU A 47 -9.95 -0.53 8.38
C LEU A 47 -9.85 -1.05 6.95
N THR A 48 -10.88 -1.75 6.47
CA THR A 48 -10.97 -2.21 5.08
C THR A 48 -10.92 -1.02 4.12
N SER A 49 -11.44 0.14 4.50
CA SER A 49 -11.34 1.38 3.69
C SER A 49 -9.89 1.84 3.45
N VAL A 50 -8.99 1.70 4.44
CA VAL A 50 -7.57 2.06 4.32
C VAL A 50 -6.88 1.12 3.35
N VAL A 51 -7.15 -0.17 3.51
CA VAL A 51 -6.55 -1.22 2.71
C VAL A 51 -7.01 -1.11 1.26
N LEU A 52 -8.31 -0.95 1.03
CA LEU A 52 -8.90 -0.77 -0.29
C LEU A 52 -8.59 0.58 -0.91
N GLY A 53 -8.38 1.64 -0.12
CA GLY A 53 -7.94 2.94 -0.60
C GLY A 53 -6.56 2.89 -1.26
N ARG A 54 -5.73 1.89 -0.94
CA ARG A 54 -4.46 1.61 -1.62
C ARG A 54 -4.61 0.79 -2.88
N GLN A 55 -5.77 0.17 -3.09
CA GLN A 55 -6.08 -0.55 -4.32
C GLN A 55 -6.81 0.36 -5.31
N ASN A 56 -6.61 0.12 -6.61
CA ASN A 56 -7.38 0.84 -7.62
C ASN A 56 -8.77 0.19 -7.77
N LEU A 57 -9.74 0.67 -6.99
CA LEU A 57 -11.14 0.22 -7.05
C LEU A 57 -11.87 0.63 -8.34
N GLN A 58 -11.30 1.52 -9.17
CA GLN A 58 -11.97 2.01 -10.37
C GLN A 58 -11.93 1.02 -11.54
N VAL A 59 -10.95 0.10 -11.54
CA VAL A 59 -10.89 -0.96 -12.54
C VAL A 59 -11.93 -2.02 -12.20
N LYS A 60 -13.00 -2.11 -13.01
CA LYS A 60 -14.13 -3.05 -12.82
C LYS A 60 -14.70 -2.97 -11.39
N THR A 61 -15.10 -1.76 -10.98
CA THR A 61 -15.60 -1.43 -9.63
C THR A 61 -16.67 -2.39 -9.11
N ALA A 62 -17.72 -2.64 -9.90
CA ALA A 62 -18.81 -3.54 -9.50
C ALA A 62 -18.32 -4.96 -9.16
N SER A 63 -17.44 -5.53 -9.99
CA SER A 63 -16.90 -6.88 -9.75
C SER A 63 -16.01 -6.94 -8.50
N LYS A 64 -15.20 -5.90 -8.25
CA LYS A 64 -14.36 -5.83 -7.04
C LYS A 64 -15.22 -5.68 -5.78
N ILE A 65 -16.24 -4.83 -5.81
CA ILE A 65 -17.17 -4.64 -4.69
C ILE A 65 -17.92 -5.93 -4.39
N LEU A 66 -18.49 -6.57 -5.41
CA LEU A 66 -19.21 -7.84 -5.26
C LEU A 66 -18.32 -8.92 -4.64
N ARG A 67 -17.05 -8.98 -5.08
CA ARG A 67 -16.06 -9.90 -4.51
C ARG A 67 -15.77 -9.62 -3.04
N ILE A 68 -15.67 -8.35 -2.62
CA ILE A 68 -15.45 -7.98 -1.23
C ILE A 68 -16.66 -8.37 -0.39
N ILE A 69 -17.88 -8.02 -0.83
CA ILE A 69 -19.12 -8.39 -0.15
C ILE A 69 -19.21 -9.91 0.02
N PHE A 70 -18.89 -10.67 -1.03
CA PHE A 70 -18.87 -12.13 -0.96
C PHE A 70 -17.86 -12.65 0.07
N ILE A 71 -16.64 -12.12 0.09
CA ILE A 71 -15.60 -12.52 1.06
C ILE A 71 -16.03 -12.18 2.48
N ASP A 72 -16.51 -10.96 2.75
CA ASP A 72 -16.90 -10.55 4.10
C ASP A 72 -18.13 -11.32 4.60
N THR A 73 -19.07 -11.61 3.71
CA THR A 73 -20.22 -12.48 4.01
C THR A 73 -19.76 -13.90 4.36
N PHE A 74 -18.84 -14.46 3.57
CA PHE A 74 -18.24 -15.77 3.84
C PHE A 74 -17.56 -15.79 5.22
N ILE A 75 -16.77 -14.76 5.54
CA ILE A 75 -16.09 -14.61 6.83
C ILE A 75 -17.10 -14.63 7.98
N VAL A 76 -18.20 -13.89 7.85
CA VAL A 76 -19.21 -13.79 8.91
C VAL A 76 -20.01 -15.07 9.08
N VAL A 77 -20.37 -15.74 7.99
CA VAL A 77 -21.05 -17.02 8.04
C VAL A 77 -20.17 -18.08 8.70
N PHE A 78 -18.89 -18.18 8.32
CA PHE A 78 -17.97 -19.16 8.93
C PHE A 78 -17.69 -18.86 10.40
N ALA A 79 -17.52 -17.58 10.77
CA ALA A 79 -17.38 -17.20 12.17
C ALA A 79 -18.63 -17.55 12.99
N PHE A 80 -19.82 -17.35 12.42
CA PHE A 80 -21.09 -17.75 13.05
C PHE A 80 -21.18 -19.26 13.23
N ILE A 81 -20.92 -20.06 12.18
CA ILE A 81 -20.97 -21.53 12.27
C ILE A 81 -19.97 -22.04 13.31
N SER A 82 -18.76 -21.46 13.35
CA SER A 82 -17.75 -21.80 14.36
C SER A 82 -18.23 -21.54 15.79
N SER A 83 -19.13 -20.58 16.00
CA SER A 83 -19.64 -20.23 17.33
C SER A 83 -20.78 -21.13 17.82
N LEU A 84 -21.32 -22.01 16.95
CA LEU A 84 -22.42 -22.92 17.31
C LEU A 84 -21.98 -24.07 18.22
N ASN A 85 -20.74 -24.56 18.05
CA ASN A 85 -20.21 -25.66 18.84
C ASN A 85 -18.70 -25.48 19.03
N ILE A 86 -18.24 -25.56 20.28
CA ILE A 86 -16.85 -25.29 20.67
C ILE A 86 -15.87 -26.22 19.94
N TYR A 87 -16.16 -27.52 19.84
CA TYR A 87 -15.26 -28.52 19.26
C TYR A 87 -15.21 -28.42 17.72
N LEU A 88 -16.38 -28.31 17.07
CA LEU A 88 -16.43 -28.02 15.63
C LEU A 88 -15.78 -26.66 15.33
N GLY A 89 -15.92 -25.71 16.25
CA GLY A 89 -15.33 -24.39 16.18
C GLY A 89 -13.81 -24.44 16.05
N ILE A 90 -13.10 -25.37 16.70
CA ILE A 90 -11.64 -25.52 16.55
C ILE A 90 -11.28 -25.79 15.07
N ILE A 91 -11.97 -26.75 14.44
CA ILE A 91 -11.70 -27.16 13.06
C ILE A 91 -12.05 -26.02 12.10
N ILE A 92 -13.23 -25.42 12.28
CA ILE A 92 -13.71 -24.33 11.42
C ILE A 92 -12.84 -23.09 11.56
N ASN A 93 -12.48 -22.69 12.79
CA ASN A 93 -11.56 -21.58 13.05
C ASN A 93 -10.22 -21.80 12.36
N PHE A 94 -9.63 -22.98 12.49
CA PHE A 94 -8.35 -23.27 11.86
C PHE A 94 -8.43 -23.13 10.34
N ILE A 95 -9.43 -23.77 9.71
CA ILE A 95 -9.60 -23.74 8.25
C ILE A 95 -9.93 -22.32 7.77
N ALA A 96 -10.88 -21.64 8.39
CA ALA A 96 -11.31 -20.31 7.99
C ALA A 96 -10.18 -19.29 8.14
N ILE A 97 -9.49 -19.26 9.29
CA ILE A 97 -8.37 -18.36 9.52
C ILE A 97 -7.23 -18.65 8.54
N PHE A 98 -6.90 -19.93 8.30
CA PHE A 98 -5.90 -20.29 7.32
C PHE A 98 -6.28 -19.82 5.91
N LEU A 99 -7.52 -20.03 5.47
CA LEU A 99 -7.98 -19.60 4.15
C LEU A 99 -8.00 -18.07 4.00
N ILE A 100 -8.45 -17.34 5.03
CA ILE A 100 -8.43 -15.88 5.05
C ILE A 100 -6.98 -15.40 4.95
N MET A 101 -6.10 -15.90 5.82
CA MET A 101 -4.70 -15.50 5.87
C MET A 101 -3.98 -15.86 4.58
N TYR A 102 -4.15 -17.08 4.07
CA TYR A 102 -3.50 -17.52 2.85
C TYR A 102 -3.99 -16.67 1.68
N ASN A 103 -5.29 -16.48 1.47
CA ASN A 103 -5.80 -15.74 0.31
C ASN A 103 -5.53 -14.23 0.37
N MET A 104 -5.58 -13.62 1.56
CA MET A 104 -5.44 -12.16 1.73
C MET A 104 -3.98 -11.74 1.98
N PHE A 105 -3.10 -12.65 2.43
CA PHE A 105 -1.71 -12.29 2.61
C PHE A 105 -1.02 -12.05 1.26
N SER A 106 -0.61 -10.81 1.05
CA SER A 106 0.22 -10.42 -0.08
C SER A 106 1.62 -10.05 0.41
N PRO A 107 2.70 -10.58 -0.21
CA PRO A 107 4.05 -10.14 0.11
C PRO A 107 4.30 -8.68 -0.29
N TYR A 108 3.38 -8.04 -1.03
CA TYR A 108 3.43 -6.63 -1.41
C TYR A 108 2.74 -5.71 -0.40
N ASP A 109 1.81 -6.21 0.41
CA ASP A 109 1.12 -5.45 1.44
C ASP A 109 0.90 -6.32 2.68
N LEU A 110 1.81 -6.21 3.66
CA LEU A 110 1.79 -6.98 4.91
C LEU A 110 0.64 -6.58 5.86
N THR A 111 -0.22 -5.65 5.45
CA THR A 111 -1.36 -5.20 6.26
C THR A 111 -2.71 -5.56 5.64
N PHE A 112 -2.72 -6.10 4.41
CA PHE A 112 -3.96 -6.35 3.65
C PHE A 112 -4.92 -7.32 4.35
N TYR A 113 -4.40 -8.35 5.02
CA TYR A 113 -5.22 -9.36 5.70
C TYR A 113 -5.90 -8.84 6.99
N LYS A 114 -5.39 -7.76 7.59
CA LYS A 114 -5.78 -7.32 8.95
C LYS A 114 -7.27 -7.06 9.11
N PRO A 115 -7.95 -6.34 8.20
CA PRO A 115 -9.39 -6.09 8.34
C PRO A 115 -10.22 -7.37 8.29
N PHE A 116 -9.87 -8.30 7.40
CA PHE A 116 -10.61 -9.56 7.20
C PHE A 116 -10.47 -10.51 8.40
N ILE A 117 -9.26 -10.70 8.92
CA ILE A 117 -9.07 -11.53 10.11
C ILE A 117 -9.70 -10.89 11.35
N MET A 118 -9.70 -9.56 11.42
CA MET A 118 -10.34 -8.84 12.50
C MET A 118 -11.87 -8.95 12.40
N LEU A 119 -12.44 -8.89 11.20
CA LEU A 119 -13.86 -9.14 10.98
C LEU A 119 -14.26 -10.53 11.48
N TYR A 120 -13.45 -11.55 11.20
CA TYR A 120 -13.67 -12.91 11.69
C TYR A 120 -13.70 -12.98 13.23
N VAL A 121 -12.66 -12.45 13.89
CA VAL A 121 -12.55 -12.46 15.36
C VAL A 121 -13.67 -11.69 16.04
N PHE A 122 -14.00 -10.49 15.54
CA PHE A 122 -15.06 -9.66 16.11
C PHE A 122 -16.43 -10.30 15.95
N THR A 123 -16.68 -10.97 14.81
CA THR A 123 -17.93 -11.69 14.56
C THR A 123 -18.09 -12.90 15.46
N GLY A 124 -17.04 -13.69 15.65
CA GLY A 124 -17.06 -14.87 16.51
C GLY A 124 -17.28 -14.52 17.99
N TYR A 125 -16.78 -13.37 18.44
CA TYR A 125 -16.98 -12.89 19.81
C TYR A 125 -18.36 -12.25 20.05
N ALA A 126 -18.84 -11.43 19.11
CA ALA A 126 -20.16 -10.81 19.20
C ALA A 126 -21.25 -11.83 18.84
N ARG A 127 -21.51 -12.80 19.71
CA ARG A 127 -22.48 -13.88 19.44
C ARG A 127 -23.87 -13.33 19.15
N ILE A 128 -24.52 -13.96 18.18
CA ILE A 128 -25.89 -13.66 17.76
C ILE A 128 -26.67 -14.94 17.57
N ASN A 129 -27.99 -14.82 17.56
CA ASN A 129 -28.86 -15.92 17.16
C ASN A 129 -28.99 -15.99 15.64
N LEU A 130 -29.44 -17.14 15.13
CA LEU A 130 -29.65 -17.35 13.69
C LEU A 130 -30.54 -16.27 13.04
N ASN A 131 -31.56 -15.80 13.76
CA ASN A 131 -32.50 -14.77 13.29
C ASN A 131 -31.84 -13.39 13.11
N GLU A 132 -30.74 -13.12 13.81
CA GLU A 132 -30.00 -11.86 13.74
C GLU A 132 -28.90 -11.89 12.66
N LEU A 133 -28.60 -13.06 12.07
CA LEU A 133 -27.58 -13.22 11.03
C LEU A 133 -27.85 -12.39 9.77
N PRO A 134 -29.10 -12.30 9.25
CA PRO A 134 -29.40 -11.43 8.11
C PRO A 134 -29.07 -9.96 8.38
N LEU A 135 -29.41 -9.43 9.57
CA LEU A 135 -29.09 -8.06 9.96
C LEU A 135 -27.58 -7.83 10.02
N ARG A 136 -26.82 -8.83 10.47
CA ARG A 136 -25.36 -8.78 10.47
C ARG A 136 -24.78 -8.73 9.06
N VAL A 137 -25.26 -9.55 8.14
CA VAL A 137 -24.81 -9.52 6.74
C VAL A 137 -25.15 -8.16 6.10
N LEU A 138 -26.35 -7.62 6.36
CA LEU A 138 -26.73 -6.30 5.88
C LEU A 138 -25.82 -5.19 6.44
N SER A 139 -25.37 -5.28 7.69
CA SER A 139 -24.45 -4.30 8.30
C SER A 139 -23.11 -4.22 7.56
N ILE A 140 -22.62 -5.35 7.06
CA ILE A 140 -21.38 -5.43 6.27
C ILE A 140 -21.59 -4.81 4.91
N ILE A 141 -22.68 -5.18 4.22
CA ILE A 141 -23.02 -4.63 2.91
C ILE A 141 -23.11 -3.12 2.99
N PHE A 142 -23.83 -2.58 3.98
CA PHE A 142 -23.90 -1.15 4.25
C PHE A 142 -22.51 -0.53 4.43
N GLY A 143 -21.67 -1.14 5.27
CA GLY A 143 -20.33 -0.61 5.51
C GLY A 143 -19.43 -0.63 4.27
N VAL A 144 -19.50 -1.68 3.42
CA VAL A 144 -18.78 -1.70 2.13
C VAL A 144 -19.29 -0.61 1.18
N LEU A 145 -20.61 -0.35 1.13
CA LEU A 145 -21.18 0.73 0.32
C LEU A 145 -20.68 2.10 0.78
N VAL A 146 -20.58 2.36 2.08
CA VAL A 146 -20.00 3.59 2.63
C VAL A 146 -18.54 3.77 2.16
N ILE A 147 -17.73 2.71 2.18
CA ILE A 147 -16.34 2.75 1.70
C ILE A 147 -16.27 3.17 0.23
N VAL A 148 -17.14 2.61 -0.60
CA VAL A 148 -17.18 2.89 -2.04
C VAL A 148 -17.57 4.35 -2.29
N PHE A 149 -18.62 4.82 -1.63
CA PHE A 149 -19.11 6.19 -1.74
C PHE A 149 -18.04 7.21 -1.35
N CYS A 150 -17.40 7.04 -0.20
CA CYS A 150 -16.33 7.94 0.24
C CYS A 150 -15.09 7.91 -0.68
N ASN A 151 -14.76 6.74 -1.25
CA ASN A 151 -13.65 6.64 -2.21
C ASN A 151 -13.92 7.33 -3.55
N MET A 152 -15.18 7.38 -4.00
CA MET A 152 -15.55 8.09 -5.23
C MET A 152 -15.42 9.61 -5.08
N ILE A 153 -15.88 10.17 -3.96
CA ILE A 153 -15.81 11.62 -3.69
C ILE A 153 -14.36 12.11 -3.63
N ALA A 154 -13.48 11.34 -2.96
CA ALA A 154 -12.12 11.77 -2.69
C ALA A 154 -11.22 11.96 -3.93
N LYS A 155 -11.59 11.39 -5.08
CA LYS A 155 -10.78 11.44 -6.32
C LYS A 155 -11.26 12.48 -7.34
N ALA A 156 -12.48 13.02 -7.18
CA ALA A 156 -12.94 14.17 -7.96
C ALA A 156 -12.07 15.43 -7.75
N ASN A 157 -11.20 15.42 -6.74
CA ASN A 157 -10.36 16.55 -6.34
C ASN A 157 -8.87 16.44 -6.74
N GLU A 158 -8.42 15.44 -7.50
CA GLU A 158 -7.04 15.40 -8.04
C GLU A 158 -6.90 16.37 -9.23
N LYS A 159 -6.23 17.52 -9.02
CA LYS A 159 -6.26 18.69 -9.91
C LYS A 159 -5.22 18.74 -11.05
N SER A 160 -4.22 17.85 -11.13
CA SER A 160 -3.14 17.91 -12.14
C SER A 160 -3.28 16.86 -13.25
N LYS A 161 -3.11 17.27 -14.52
CA LYS A 161 -3.19 16.38 -15.71
C LYS A 161 -2.14 15.26 -15.67
N LEU A 162 -0.93 15.57 -15.22
CA LEU A 162 0.22 14.65 -15.18
C LEU A 162 0.34 13.88 -13.86
N GLY A 163 -0.38 14.31 -12.82
CA GLY A 163 -0.28 13.79 -11.47
C GLY A 163 0.99 14.24 -10.74
N ASN A 164 0.91 14.40 -9.42
CA ASN A 164 2.00 14.99 -8.61
C ASN A 164 3.33 14.22 -8.70
N THR A 165 3.29 12.90 -8.88
CA THR A 165 4.49 12.04 -9.00
C THR A 165 5.34 12.44 -10.20
N VAL A 166 4.72 12.65 -11.37
CA VAL A 166 5.42 13.02 -12.61
C VAL A 166 6.02 14.42 -12.49
N ASN A 167 5.25 15.40 -12.02
CA ASN A 167 5.72 16.79 -11.86
C ASN A 167 6.91 16.87 -10.90
N THR A 168 6.83 16.18 -9.76
CA THR A 168 7.91 16.20 -8.76
C THR A 168 9.20 15.60 -9.34
N SER A 169 9.11 14.53 -10.13
CA SER A 169 10.27 13.93 -10.79
C SER A 169 10.89 14.85 -11.84
N LEU A 170 10.07 15.53 -12.66
CA LEU A 170 10.56 16.51 -13.64
C LEU A 170 11.26 17.70 -12.96
N VAL A 171 10.74 18.19 -11.84
CA VAL A 171 11.40 19.23 -11.03
C VAL A 171 12.74 18.75 -10.47
N ILE A 172 12.85 17.49 -10.03
CA ILE A 172 14.12 16.91 -9.58
C ILE A 172 15.14 16.82 -10.73
N ILE A 173 14.70 16.36 -11.91
CA ILE A 173 15.55 16.31 -13.11
C ILE A 173 16.04 17.72 -13.48
N LYS A 174 15.15 18.72 -13.47
CA LYS A 174 15.51 20.13 -13.69
C LYS A 174 16.57 20.61 -12.71
N ASN A 175 16.38 20.33 -11.42
CA ASN A 175 17.35 20.71 -10.39
C ASN A 175 18.70 20.01 -10.60
N GLN A 176 18.71 18.75 -11.01
CA GLN A 176 19.95 18.04 -11.32
C GLN A 176 20.65 18.61 -12.56
N LEU A 177 19.92 19.01 -13.60
CA LEU A 177 20.50 19.69 -14.76
C LEU A 177 21.15 21.03 -14.36
N ASN A 178 20.52 21.79 -13.46
CA ASN A 178 21.13 23.00 -12.89
C ASN A 178 22.42 22.69 -12.12
N ASN A 179 22.46 21.60 -11.35
CA ASN A 179 23.69 21.16 -10.68
C ASN A 179 24.79 20.80 -11.69
N ILE A 180 24.43 20.11 -12.79
CA ILE A 180 25.37 19.71 -13.84
C ILE A 180 26.02 20.94 -14.50
N ILE A 181 25.29 22.05 -14.68
CA ILE A 181 25.85 23.31 -15.20
C ILE A 181 27.01 23.82 -14.32
N ILE A 182 26.92 23.64 -12.99
CA ILE A 182 27.95 23.99 -12.01
C ILE A 182 28.95 22.82 -11.82
N ASN A 183 28.93 21.85 -12.74
CA ASN A 183 29.78 20.66 -12.75
C ASN A 183 29.65 19.78 -11.49
N ASN A 184 28.45 19.72 -10.91
CA ASN A 184 28.13 18.86 -9.78
C ASN A 184 27.03 17.85 -10.15
N LEU A 185 27.23 16.58 -9.81
CA LEU A 185 26.24 15.52 -9.98
C LEU A 185 25.85 14.96 -8.60
N ASP A 186 24.64 15.27 -8.15
CA ASP A 186 24.11 14.74 -6.89
C ASP A 186 23.43 13.37 -7.11
N GLU A 187 24.10 12.30 -6.69
CA GLU A 187 23.58 10.92 -6.74
C GLU A 187 22.37 10.68 -5.82
N GLU A 188 22.18 11.50 -4.77
CA GLU A 188 20.99 11.40 -3.93
C GLU A 188 19.74 11.92 -4.65
N LEU A 189 19.87 12.96 -5.49
CA LEU A 189 18.76 13.44 -6.31
C LEU A 189 18.31 12.40 -7.34
N ILE A 190 19.26 11.70 -8.00
CA ILE A 190 18.94 10.60 -8.93
C ILE A 190 18.15 9.51 -8.20
N LYS A 191 18.62 9.07 -7.02
CA LYS A 191 17.96 8.05 -6.20
C LYS A 191 16.58 8.50 -5.71
N LYS A 192 16.44 9.77 -5.35
CA LYS A 192 15.18 10.36 -4.91
C LYS A 192 14.15 10.35 -6.04
N CYS A 193 14.55 10.71 -7.26
CA CYS A 193 13.71 10.64 -8.45
C CYS A 193 13.25 9.20 -8.71
N SER A 194 14.17 8.23 -8.73
CA SER A 194 13.84 6.79 -8.87
C SER A 194 12.86 6.31 -7.79
N THR A 195 13.02 6.79 -6.55
CA THR A 195 12.12 6.45 -5.44
C THR A 195 10.70 6.97 -5.67
N ILE A 196 10.56 8.20 -6.19
CA ILE A 196 9.27 8.79 -6.53
C ILE A 196 8.64 8.06 -7.73
N MET A 197 9.42 7.75 -8.77
CA MET A 197 8.92 7.05 -9.95
C MET A 197 8.44 5.62 -9.65
N ARG A 198 8.99 4.96 -8.62
CA ARG A 198 8.44 3.67 -8.11
C ARG A 198 6.99 3.79 -7.64
N GLU A 199 6.56 4.95 -7.15
CA GLU A 199 5.14 5.17 -6.78
C GLU A 199 4.22 5.11 -8.01
N LEU A 200 4.68 5.63 -9.16
CA LEU A 200 3.94 5.53 -10.42
C LEU A 200 3.85 4.06 -10.88
N VAL A 201 4.95 3.32 -10.79
CA VAL A 201 4.96 1.86 -11.08
C VAL A 201 3.99 1.10 -10.18
N TYR A 202 3.91 1.46 -8.89
CA TYR A 202 2.94 0.87 -7.98
C TYR A 202 1.49 1.18 -8.40
N LYS A 203 1.19 2.42 -8.83
CA LYS A 203 -0.14 2.80 -9.36
C LYS A 203 -0.51 1.97 -10.59
N ILE A 204 0.45 1.69 -11.47
CA ILE A 204 0.24 0.81 -12.63
C ILE A 204 -0.02 -0.62 -12.16
N TYR A 205 0.78 -1.16 -11.24
CA TYR A 205 0.64 -2.53 -10.72
C TYR A 205 -0.75 -2.81 -10.13
N ILE A 206 -1.32 -1.89 -9.36
CA ILE A 206 -2.63 -2.08 -8.72
C ILE A 206 -3.82 -2.06 -9.70
N THR A 207 -3.61 -1.64 -10.95
CA THR A 207 -4.65 -1.64 -12.01
C THR A 207 -4.85 -3.02 -12.65
N ARG A 208 -3.93 -3.97 -12.39
CA ARG A 208 -3.95 -5.34 -12.94
C ARG A 208 -5.27 -6.05 -12.70
N HIS A 209 -5.77 -6.75 -13.72
CA HIS A 209 -7.00 -7.52 -13.61
C HIS A 209 -6.96 -8.79 -14.47
N LYS A 210 -7.25 -9.95 -13.85
CA LYS A 210 -7.18 -11.28 -14.50
C LYS A 210 -5.84 -11.49 -15.23
N LYS A 211 -5.86 -11.70 -16.55
CA LYS A 211 -4.68 -11.92 -17.41
C LYS A 211 -4.01 -10.64 -17.93
N TYR A 212 -4.59 -9.47 -17.69
CA TYR A 212 -4.14 -8.22 -18.31
C TYR A 212 -3.29 -7.36 -17.36
N LEU A 213 -2.24 -6.77 -17.92
CA LEU A 213 -1.19 -6.07 -17.19
C LEU A 213 -1.64 -4.74 -16.60
N THR A 214 -2.52 -4.01 -17.27
CA THR A 214 -2.93 -2.67 -16.83
C THR A 214 -4.18 -2.14 -17.58
N THR A 215 -4.57 -0.89 -17.33
CA THR A 215 -5.62 -0.15 -18.05
C THR A 215 -5.04 0.76 -19.12
N ASN A 216 -5.89 1.39 -19.94
CA ASN A 216 -5.46 2.39 -20.92
C ASN A 216 -4.62 3.51 -20.29
N LEU A 217 -5.05 4.05 -19.15
CA LEU A 217 -4.26 5.03 -18.41
C LEU A 217 -2.92 4.45 -17.92
N GLY A 218 -2.93 3.23 -17.39
CA GLY A 218 -1.71 2.62 -16.85
C GLY A 218 -0.69 2.26 -17.93
N ARG A 219 -1.13 2.00 -19.17
CA ARG A 219 -0.27 1.88 -20.36
C ARG A 219 0.51 3.17 -20.60
N ILE A 220 -0.19 4.31 -20.64
CA ILE A 220 0.42 5.63 -20.83
C ILE A 220 1.35 5.96 -19.67
N GLN A 221 0.91 5.70 -18.43
CA GLN A 221 1.75 5.92 -17.24
C GLN A 221 3.02 5.07 -17.26
N PHE A 222 2.97 3.86 -17.81
CA PHE A 222 4.16 3.03 -18.00
C PHE A 222 5.14 3.65 -18.99
N ASN A 223 4.64 4.17 -20.12
CA ASN A 223 5.46 4.86 -21.11
C ASN A 223 6.08 6.14 -20.51
N ILE A 224 5.32 6.93 -19.76
CA ILE A 224 5.86 8.07 -19.01
C ILE A 224 6.93 7.62 -18.01
N TYR A 225 6.67 6.54 -17.28
CA TYR A 225 7.61 5.98 -16.31
C TYR A 225 8.95 5.61 -16.94
N ILE A 226 8.94 4.79 -17.99
CA ILE A 226 10.19 4.28 -18.59
C ILE A 226 11.02 5.42 -19.17
N ASN A 227 10.38 6.41 -19.80
CA ASN A 227 11.06 7.57 -20.37
C ASN A 227 11.66 8.50 -19.30
N ILE A 228 10.90 8.85 -18.24
CA ILE A 228 11.40 9.72 -17.17
C ILE A 228 12.52 9.03 -16.38
N GLU A 229 12.34 7.75 -16.06
CA GLU A 229 13.34 6.99 -15.31
C GLU A 229 14.62 6.80 -16.15
N TYR A 230 14.48 6.53 -17.45
CA TYR A 230 15.62 6.48 -18.36
C TYR A 230 16.33 7.83 -18.42
N PHE A 231 15.60 8.94 -18.59
CA PHE A 231 16.18 10.28 -18.60
C PHE A 231 16.92 10.58 -17.28
N ASN A 232 16.30 10.28 -16.13
CA ASN A 232 16.91 10.45 -14.81
C ASN A 232 18.26 9.73 -14.69
N LEU A 233 18.34 8.47 -15.15
CA LEU A 233 19.61 7.72 -15.13
C LEU A 233 20.61 8.24 -16.16
N TYR A 234 20.13 8.72 -17.31
CA TYR A 234 20.95 9.25 -18.40
C TYR A 234 21.58 10.61 -18.07
N LEU A 235 21.16 11.28 -16.98
CA LEU A 235 21.83 12.49 -16.44
C LEU A 235 23.32 12.25 -16.14
N ARG A 236 23.73 11.02 -15.82
CA ARG A 236 25.14 10.65 -15.66
C ARG A 236 25.93 10.82 -16.95
N ASN A 237 25.37 10.36 -18.07
CA ASN A 237 25.96 10.52 -19.40
C ASN A 237 26.02 11.99 -19.80
N ILE A 238 24.98 12.77 -19.50
CA ILE A 238 24.97 14.23 -19.75
C ILE A 238 26.11 14.91 -18.99
N HIS A 239 26.27 14.59 -17.70
CA HIS A 239 27.35 15.17 -16.90
C HIS A 239 28.74 14.81 -17.43
N LEU A 240 28.96 13.55 -17.85
CA LEU A 240 30.22 13.11 -18.46
C LEU A 240 30.52 13.87 -19.76
N GLU A 241 29.55 13.98 -20.67
CA GLU A 241 29.73 14.69 -21.94
C GLU A 241 29.89 16.21 -21.75
N TYR A 242 29.23 16.79 -20.74
CA TYR A 242 29.44 18.18 -20.35
C TYR A 242 30.87 18.41 -19.85
N LYS A 243 31.38 17.52 -18.98
CA LYS A 243 32.76 17.56 -18.49
C LYS A 243 33.79 17.40 -19.62
N ASN A 244 33.45 16.63 -20.65
CA ASN A 244 34.26 16.44 -21.84
C ASN A 244 34.12 17.56 -22.89
N ASN A 245 33.34 18.62 -22.61
CA ASN A 245 33.03 19.73 -23.52
C ASN A 245 32.28 19.34 -24.82
N ASN A 246 31.71 18.14 -24.88
CA ASN A 246 30.91 17.67 -26.02
C ASN A 246 29.47 18.21 -25.98
N ILE A 247 28.99 18.61 -24.81
CA ILE A 247 27.71 19.30 -24.60
C ILE A 247 28.00 20.68 -24.00
N LYS A 248 27.42 21.74 -24.57
CA LYS A 248 27.59 23.10 -24.06
C LYS A 248 26.51 23.43 -23.03
N LYS A 249 26.79 24.42 -22.18
CA LYS A 249 25.82 24.97 -21.22
C LYS A 249 24.48 25.34 -21.89
N ASN A 250 24.53 25.91 -23.09
CA ASN A 250 23.33 26.29 -23.85
C ASN A 250 22.44 25.08 -24.21
N ASP A 251 23.05 23.92 -24.51
CA ASP A 251 22.29 22.71 -24.82
C ASP A 251 21.56 22.19 -23.56
N ILE A 252 22.19 22.29 -22.38
CA ILE A 252 21.54 21.95 -21.10
C ILE A 252 20.40 22.93 -20.78
N LEU A 253 20.59 24.23 -21.03
CA LEU A 253 19.53 25.23 -20.85
C LEU A 253 18.33 24.97 -21.77
N ASN A 254 18.57 24.54 -23.01
CA ASN A 254 17.49 24.14 -23.91
C ASN A 254 16.69 22.95 -23.37
N ILE A 255 17.37 21.94 -22.79
CA ILE A 255 16.69 20.81 -22.12
C ILE A 255 15.84 21.30 -20.95
N ILE A 256 16.38 22.19 -20.12
CA ILE A 256 15.64 22.78 -18.98
C ILE A 256 14.40 23.53 -19.47
N SER A 257 14.51 24.30 -20.56
CA SER A 257 13.38 25.01 -21.17
C SER A 257 12.25 24.07 -21.55
N ILE A 258 12.56 22.94 -22.20
CA ILE A 258 11.54 21.95 -22.57
C ILE A 258 10.89 21.30 -21.34
N ILE A 259 11.67 21.02 -20.29
CA ILE A 259 11.11 20.52 -19.02
C ILE A 259 10.14 21.55 -18.41
N ASP A 260 10.49 22.83 -18.47
CA ASP A 260 9.62 23.91 -18.01
C ASP A 260 8.33 24.00 -18.82
N SER A 261 8.38 23.84 -20.14
CA SER A 261 7.18 23.76 -20.99
C SER A 261 6.30 22.56 -20.62
N ILE A 262 6.88 21.39 -20.37
CA ILE A 262 6.13 20.20 -19.91
C ILE A 262 5.45 20.47 -18.55
N LEU A 263 6.15 21.15 -17.63
CA LEU A 263 5.60 21.54 -16.33
C LEU A 263 4.47 22.56 -16.48
N GLN A 264 4.62 23.57 -17.35
CA GLN A 264 3.57 24.54 -17.66
C GLN A 264 2.34 23.88 -18.26
N TYR A 265 2.50 22.88 -19.14
CA TYR A 265 1.38 22.10 -19.66
C TYR A 265 0.60 21.39 -18.55
N SER A 266 1.29 20.88 -17.52
CA SER A 266 0.63 20.28 -16.36
C SER A 266 -0.25 21.28 -15.60
N ASP A 267 0.18 22.54 -15.54
CA ASP A 267 -0.45 23.61 -14.75
C ASP A 267 -1.39 24.48 -15.59
N TYR A 268 -1.79 24.00 -16.78
CA TYR A 268 -2.67 24.70 -17.74
C TYR A 268 -2.09 26.00 -18.32
N GLY A 269 -0.77 26.18 -18.27
CA GLY A 269 -0.08 27.34 -18.81
C GLY A 269 0.08 27.35 -20.33
N ILE A 270 0.15 26.18 -20.98
CA ILE A 270 0.29 26.04 -22.44
C ILE A 270 -0.59 24.91 -23.00
N SER A 271 -0.86 24.94 -24.31
CA SER A 271 -1.58 23.87 -25.03
C SER A 271 -0.66 22.69 -25.39
N ILE A 272 -1.24 21.55 -25.79
CA ILE A 272 -0.43 20.41 -26.26
C ILE A 272 0.18 20.70 -27.63
N GLU A 273 -0.51 21.49 -28.46
CA GLU A 273 -0.04 21.82 -29.81
C GLU A 273 1.18 22.76 -29.74
N GLU A 274 1.19 23.71 -28.80
CA GLU A 274 2.35 24.55 -28.48
C GLU A 274 3.53 23.70 -28.00
N LEU A 275 3.30 22.77 -27.06
CA LEU A 275 4.34 21.88 -26.55
C LEU A 275 4.94 20.99 -27.66
N GLU A 276 4.10 20.46 -28.55
CA GLU A 276 4.52 19.66 -29.71
C GLU A 276 5.44 20.47 -30.63
N ASN A 277 5.14 21.74 -30.89
CA ASN A 277 5.97 22.61 -31.72
C ASN A 277 7.35 22.87 -31.08
N GLU A 278 7.40 23.19 -29.78
CA GLU A 278 8.67 23.42 -29.08
C GLU A 278 9.56 22.17 -29.05
N ILE A 279 8.97 21.00 -28.83
CA ILE A 279 9.68 19.72 -28.81
C ILE A 279 10.19 19.35 -30.22
N ASN A 280 9.41 19.59 -31.27
CA ASN A 280 9.84 19.36 -32.66
C ASN A 280 11.03 20.25 -33.03
N LEU A 281 11.01 21.52 -32.62
CA LEU A 281 12.14 22.44 -32.82
C LEU A 281 13.38 21.97 -32.05
N PHE A 282 13.21 21.53 -30.81
CA PHE A 282 14.30 20.99 -29.99
C PHE A 282 14.92 19.74 -30.63
N GLU A 283 14.12 18.81 -31.13
CA GLU A 283 14.59 17.62 -31.84
C GLU A 283 15.39 18.00 -33.09
N PHE A 284 14.86 18.90 -33.92
CA PHE A 284 15.52 19.37 -35.13
C PHE A 284 16.89 20.00 -34.85
N ILE A 285 16.98 20.85 -33.83
CA ILE A 285 18.23 21.54 -33.42
C ILE A 285 19.30 20.54 -32.94
N ASN A 286 18.88 19.43 -32.33
CA ASN A 286 19.80 18.52 -31.65
C ASN A 286 20.16 17.27 -32.46
N LYS A 287 19.41 16.95 -33.53
CA LYS A 287 19.48 15.70 -34.33
C LYS A 287 20.88 15.24 -34.76
N ASN A 288 21.86 16.13 -34.83
CA ASN A 288 23.23 15.83 -35.27
C ASN A 288 24.34 16.34 -34.33
N LYS A 289 24.00 16.88 -33.14
CA LYS A 289 25.02 17.52 -32.27
C LYS A 289 25.82 16.53 -31.45
N SER A 290 25.15 15.59 -30.80
CA SER A 290 25.79 14.53 -30.03
C SER A 290 24.84 13.35 -29.87
N LYS A 291 25.41 12.14 -29.70
CA LYS A 291 24.62 10.93 -29.45
C LYS A 291 23.74 11.07 -28.20
N VAL A 292 24.26 11.73 -27.15
CA VAL A 292 23.52 11.96 -25.90
C VAL A 292 22.35 12.92 -26.10
N LEU A 293 22.53 14.02 -26.84
CA LEU A 293 21.45 14.95 -27.13
C LEU A 293 20.36 14.33 -28.02
N ASN A 294 20.76 13.47 -28.96
CA ASN A 294 19.80 12.68 -29.76
C ASN A 294 18.97 11.75 -28.88
N GLU A 295 19.59 11.01 -27.96
CA GLU A 295 18.85 10.11 -27.07
C GLU A 295 17.87 10.87 -26.16
N ILE A 296 18.27 12.04 -25.63
CA ILE A 296 17.38 12.89 -24.84
C ILE A 296 16.22 13.41 -25.69
N SER A 297 16.49 13.87 -26.91
CA SER A 297 15.45 14.35 -27.84
C SER A 297 14.43 13.26 -28.14
N ASN A 298 14.88 12.04 -28.39
CA ASN A 298 14.01 10.88 -28.59
C ASN A 298 13.18 10.55 -27.35
N THR A 299 13.79 10.64 -26.15
CA THR A 299 13.10 10.38 -24.88
C THR A 299 12.01 11.43 -24.63
N ILE A 300 12.31 12.71 -24.89
CA ILE A 300 11.35 13.83 -24.79
C ILE A 300 10.22 13.67 -25.81
N LYS A 301 10.52 13.27 -27.05
CA LYS A 301 9.51 13.02 -28.08
C LYS A 301 8.56 11.87 -27.68
N SER A 302 9.09 10.79 -27.13
CA SER A 302 8.29 9.67 -26.61
C SER A 302 7.42 10.09 -25.41
N LEU A 303 7.91 11.00 -24.56
CA LEU A 303 7.09 11.63 -23.51
C LEU A 303 5.95 12.43 -24.11
N GLU A 304 6.20 13.31 -25.08
CA GLU A 304 5.18 14.09 -25.76
C GLU A 304 4.07 13.22 -26.37
N ILE A 305 4.42 12.14 -27.07
CA ILE A 305 3.45 11.18 -27.61
C ILE A 305 2.56 10.64 -26.48
N SER A 306 3.16 10.27 -25.35
CA SER A 306 2.42 9.78 -24.17
C SER A 306 1.50 10.86 -23.58
N LEU A 307 1.90 12.14 -23.59
CA LEU A 307 1.08 13.26 -23.14
C LEU A 307 -0.12 13.53 -24.08
N LYS A 308 0.11 13.40 -25.38
CA LYS A 308 -0.92 13.54 -26.43
C LYS A 308 -1.97 12.43 -26.30
N GLU A 309 -1.54 11.19 -26.14
CA GLU A 309 -2.44 10.06 -25.84
C GLU A 309 -3.24 10.31 -24.56
N LEU A 310 -2.62 10.90 -23.53
CA LEU A 310 -3.30 11.20 -22.26
C LEU A 310 -4.41 12.25 -22.44
N LYS A 311 -4.18 13.29 -23.26
CA LYS A 311 -5.19 14.33 -23.58
C LYS A 311 -6.37 13.74 -24.35
N GLN A 312 -6.11 12.83 -25.28
CA GLN A 312 -7.14 12.21 -26.13
C GLN A 312 -7.98 11.17 -25.39
N LEU A 313 -7.54 10.71 -24.22
CA LEU A 313 -8.18 9.60 -23.53
C LEU A 313 -9.50 10.01 -22.87
N SER A 314 -10.60 9.42 -23.33
CA SER A 314 -11.93 9.71 -22.78
C SER A 314 -12.07 9.23 -21.34
N HIS A 315 -12.85 9.95 -20.52
CA HIS A 315 -13.12 9.56 -19.13
C HIS A 315 -13.68 8.12 -19.00
N ARG A 316 -14.41 7.63 -20.01
CA ARG A 316 -14.98 6.27 -20.03
C ARG A 316 -13.93 5.19 -20.27
N ASP A 317 -12.83 5.53 -20.92
CA ASP A 317 -11.79 4.57 -21.34
C ASP A 317 -10.60 4.51 -20.39
N ILE A 318 -10.38 5.54 -19.54
CA ILE A 318 -9.27 5.64 -18.56
C ILE A 318 -9.04 4.33 -17.78
N ASN A 319 -10.12 3.76 -17.24
CA ASN A 319 -10.07 2.60 -16.37
C ASN A 319 -10.45 1.29 -17.07
N LYS A 320 -10.65 1.30 -18.40
CA LYS A 320 -10.83 0.06 -19.16
C LYS A 320 -9.51 -0.68 -19.23
N VAL A 321 -9.60 -2.01 -19.10
CA VAL A 321 -8.44 -2.90 -19.18
C VAL A 321 -7.87 -2.84 -20.59
N TYR A 322 -6.55 -2.69 -20.71
CA TYR A 322 -5.88 -2.70 -22.01
C TYR A 322 -5.61 -4.14 -22.42
N GLU A 323 -6.32 -4.62 -23.44
CA GLU A 323 -6.39 -6.05 -23.74
C GLU A 323 -5.12 -6.60 -24.40
N GLU A 324 -4.36 -5.74 -25.08
CA GLU A 324 -3.14 -6.15 -25.78
C GLU A 324 -2.00 -6.48 -24.82
N TRP A 325 -1.97 -5.92 -23.60
CA TRP A 325 -0.89 -6.17 -22.64
C TRP A 325 -1.26 -7.32 -21.70
N GLU A 326 -0.79 -8.52 -22.04
CA GLU A 326 -0.96 -9.70 -21.21
C GLU A 326 0.16 -9.85 -20.17
N LYS A 327 -0.17 -10.42 -19.01
CA LYS A 327 0.78 -10.72 -17.93
C LYS A 327 1.64 -11.92 -18.28
N GLU A 328 2.88 -11.89 -17.83
CA GLU A 328 3.70 -13.10 -17.80
C GLU A 328 3.29 -13.96 -16.59
N LYS A 329 3.25 -15.28 -16.77
CA LYS A 329 3.17 -16.22 -15.64
C LYS A 329 4.54 -16.27 -14.93
N ILE A 330 4.82 -15.25 -14.12
CA ILE A 330 6.10 -15.12 -13.42
C ILE A 330 6.25 -16.17 -12.30
N GLU A 331 5.14 -16.55 -11.66
CA GLU A 331 5.10 -17.59 -10.64
C GLU A 331 4.15 -18.74 -11.07
N SER A 332 4.63 -19.97 -10.96
CA SER A 332 3.78 -21.16 -11.13
C SER A 332 2.90 -21.40 -9.91
N PHE A 333 1.74 -22.04 -10.09
CA PHE A 333 0.86 -22.42 -8.97
C PHE A 333 1.57 -23.29 -7.92
N LYS A 334 2.51 -24.15 -8.36
CA LYS A 334 3.35 -24.97 -7.46
C LYS A 334 4.35 -24.12 -6.66
N GLU A 335 4.93 -23.08 -7.24
CA GLU A 335 5.79 -22.14 -6.51
C GLU A 335 5.00 -21.30 -5.49
N ALA A 336 3.73 -20.96 -5.79
CA ALA A 336 2.85 -20.24 -4.88
C ALA A 336 2.47 -21.04 -3.61
N PHE A 337 2.45 -22.38 -3.71
CA PHE A 337 2.12 -23.32 -2.61
C PHE A 337 3.34 -23.91 -1.89
N ARG A 338 4.58 -23.55 -2.27
CA ARG A 338 5.77 -23.96 -1.50
C ARG A 338 5.72 -23.40 -0.07
N LYS A 339 6.48 -24.02 0.85
CA LYS A 339 6.76 -23.55 2.23
C LYS A 339 7.52 -22.21 2.23
N GLY A 340 6.90 -21.16 1.71
CA GLY A 340 7.40 -19.80 1.70
C GLY A 340 6.77 -18.97 2.81
N MET A 341 7.16 -17.71 2.88
CA MET A 341 6.70 -16.77 3.90
C MET A 341 5.18 -16.76 4.09
N ARG A 342 4.42 -16.75 2.98
CA ARG A 342 2.95 -16.74 2.98
C ARG A 342 2.35 -17.92 3.70
N PHE A 343 2.84 -19.12 3.40
CA PHE A 343 2.35 -20.37 3.99
C PHE A 343 2.69 -20.44 5.48
N ASN A 344 3.95 -20.22 5.84
CA ASN A 344 4.43 -20.24 7.23
C ASN A 344 3.66 -19.24 8.10
N PHE A 345 3.44 -18.03 7.58
CA PHE A 345 2.70 -17.00 8.29
C PHE A 345 1.21 -17.35 8.46
N SER A 346 0.58 -17.90 7.41
CA SER A 346 -0.83 -18.27 7.45
C SER A 346 -1.11 -19.40 8.45
N ILE A 347 -0.25 -20.43 8.48
CA ILE A 347 -0.35 -21.51 9.48
C ILE A 347 -0.12 -20.97 10.88
N ARG A 348 0.92 -20.16 11.09
CA ARG A 348 1.21 -19.56 12.41
C ARG A 348 0.00 -18.82 12.95
N MET A 349 -0.63 -17.99 12.11
CA MET A 349 -1.83 -17.24 12.50
C MET A 349 -3.03 -18.15 12.76
N ALA A 350 -3.26 -19.16 11.91
CA ALA A 350 -4.36 -20.11 12.07
C ALA A 350 -4.25 -20.90 13.38
N VAL A 351 -3.09 -21.49 13.68
CA VAL A 351 -2.85 -22.23 14.92
C VAL A 351 -3.06 -21.31 16.12
N THR A 352 -2.41 -20.15 16.12
CA THR A 352 -2.39 -19.26 17.28
C THR A 352 -3.76 -18.70 17.61
N LEU A 353 -4.47 -18.18 16.61
CA LEU A 353 -5.79 -17.59 16.83
C LEU A 353 -6.85 -18.65 17.13
N THR A 354 -6.76 -19.85 16.54
CA THR A 354 -7.66 -20.95 16.87
C THR A 354 -7.52 -21.35 18.34
N ILE A 355 -6.29 -21.53 18.82
CA ILE A 355 -6.02 -21.84 20.22
C ILE A 355 -6.52 -20.70 21.13
N ALA A 356 -6.25 -19.44 20.77
CA ALA A 356 -6.70 -18.30 21.56
C ALA A 356 -8.23 -18.16 21.62
N LEU A 357 -8.92 -18.40 20.49
CA LEU A 357 -10.39 -18.40 20.41
C LEU A 357 -10.98 -19.55 21.23
N PHE A 358 -10.44 -20.76 21.09
CA PHE A 358 -10.90 -21.93 21.86
C PHE A 358 -10.72 -21.73 23.37
N ILE A 359 -9.55 -21.24 23.81
CA ILE A 359 -9.30 -20.94 25.22
C ILE A 359 -10.25 -19.85 25.71
N GLY A 360 -10.43 -18.78 24.94
CA GLY A 360 -11.34 -17.69 25.30
C GLY A 360 -12.80 -18.13 25.41
N GLU A 361 -13.22 -19.02 24.52
CA GLU A 361 -14.56 -19.60 24.52
C GLU A 361 -14.78 -20.55 25.70
N LYS A 362 -13.81 -21.43 25.96
CA LYS A 362 -13.89 -22.41 27.06
C LYS A 362 -13.84 -21.75 28.44
N LEU A 363 -13.04 -20.71 28.61
CA LEU A 363 -12.89 -20.01 29.90
C LEU A 363 -14.01 -19.00 30.14
N GLY A 364 -14.69 -18.53 29.08
CA GLY A 364 -15.81 -17.60 29.18
C GLY A 364 -15.48 -16.27 29.84
N TYR A 365 -14.19 -15.91 29.96
CA TYR A 365 -13.82 -14.71 30.70
C TYR A 365 -14.28 -13.44 29.99
N TYR A 366 -14.60 -12.45 30.81
CA TYR A 366 -15.05 -11.15 30.38
C TYR A 366 -14.00 -10.43 29.52
N LYS A 367 -14.37 -9.90 28.34
CA LYS A 367 -13.50 -9.09 27.45
C LYS A 367 -12.21 -9.78 26.95
N VAL A 368 -12.15 -11.12 26.92
CA VAL A 368 -10.99 -11.88 26.38
C VAL A 368 -10.59 -11.49 24.96
N ILE A 369 -11.54 -10.95 24.18
CA ILE A 369 -11.27 -10.41 22.84
C ILE A 369 -10.07 -9.42 22.82
N TRP A 370 -9.79 -8.69 23.90
CA TRP A 370 -8.63 -7.79 23.97
C TRP A 370 -7.28 -8.52 23.94
N ALA A 371 -7.21 -9.76 24.43
CA ALA A 371 -6.02 -10.60 24.29
C ALA A 371 -5.88 -11.09 22.85
N ILE A 372 -6.99 -11.58 22.26
CA ILE A 372 -7.01 -12.12 20.89
C ILE A 372 -6.65 -11.04 19.87
N ILE A 373 -7.21 -9.84 19.99
CA ILE A 373 -6.87 -8.69 19.13
C ILE A 373 -5.40 -8.31 19.32
N THR A 374 -4.88 -8.38 20.54
CA THR A 374 -3.47 -8.08 20.80
C THR A 374 -2.58 -9.06 20.06
N ILE A 375 -2.80 -10.37 20.22
CA ILE A 375 -2.11 -11.44 19.49
C ILE A 375 -2.15 -11.17 17.97
N MET A 376 -3.34 -10.98 17.41
CA MET A 376 -3.54 -10.75 15.98
C MET A 376 -2.80 -9.49 15.47
N SER A 377 -2.81 -8.42 16.26
CA SER A 377 -2.27 -7.13 15.83
C SER A 377 -0.76 -7.05 15.92
N VAL A 378 -0.12 -7.77 16.86
CA VAL A 378 1.32 -7.73 17.08
C VAL A 378 2.08 -8.77 16.26
N ILE A 379 1.52 -9.97 16.06
CA ILE A 379 2.17 -11.00 15.25
C ILE A 379 2.32 -10.48 13.82
N GLN A 380 3.56 -10.37 13.36
CA GLN A 380 3.91 -9.98 12.00
C GLN A 380 4.53 -11.16 11.27
N PRO A 381 4.60 -11.10 9.92
CA PRO A 381 5.27 -12.11 9.11
C PRO A 381 6.74 -12.31 9.49
N TYR A 382 7.44 -11.22 9.79
CA TYR A 382 8.85 -11.21 10.19
C TYR A 382 9.00 -11.22 11.71
N TYR A 383 9.95 -12.00 12.20
CA TYR A 383 10.26 -12.14 13.62
C TYR A 383 10.56 -10.78 14.29
N GLU A 384 11.43 -9.98 13.67
CA GLU A 384 11.90 -8.69 14.19
C GLU A 384 10.76 -7.66 14.22
N TYR A 385 9.84 -7.72 13.25
CA TYR A 385 8.69 -6.82 13.21
C TYR A 385 7.65 -7.17 14.29
N THR A 386 7.52 -8.45 14.65
CA THR A 386 6.67 -8.85 15.79
C THR A 386 7.19 -8.25 17.09
N LEU A 387 8.51 -8.31 17.35
CA LEU A 387 9.11 -7.72 18.56
C LEU A 387 8.90 -6.21 18.62
N LYS A 388 9.11 -5.52 17.49
CA LYS A 388 8.84 -4.07 17.40
C LYS A 388 7.37 -3.75 17.71
N LYS A 389 6.43 -4.51 17.13
CA LYS A 389 4.99 -4.34 17.37
C LYS A 389 4.59 -4.62 18.81
N ILE A 390 5.19 -5.61 19.46
CA ILE A 390 4.97 -5.88 20.88
C ILE A 390 5.31 -4.66 21.72
N LYS A 391 6.51 -4.07 21.51
CA LYS A 391 6.93 -2.87 22.24
C LYS A 391 5.96 -1.70 22.01
N GLU A 392 5.62 -1.44 20.75
CA GLU A 392 4.69 -0.36 20.37
C GLU A 392 3.28 -0.59 20.96
N ARG A 393 2.81 -1.84 21.02
CA ARG A 393 1.52 -2.23 21.62
C ARG A 393 1.48 -1.95 23.11
N ILE A 394 2.54 -2.30 23.85
CA ILE A 394 2.65 -2.05 25.29
C ILE A 394 2.60 -0.54 25.54
N ILE A 395 3.48 0.23 24.87
CA ILE A 395 3.55 1.69 25.04
C ILE A 395 2.20 2.34 24.73
N GLY A 396 1.57 1.98 23.60
CA GLY A 396 0.29 2.55 23.20
C GLY A 396 -0.85 2.26 24.18
N ASN A 397 -0.94 1.02 24.70
CA ASN A 397 -1.99 0.68 25.66
C ASN A 397 -1.73 1.27 27.06
N VAL A 398 -0.49 1.31 27.53
CA VAL A 398 -0.15 1.94 28.83
C VAL A 398 -0.55 3.42 28.82
N ILE A 399 -0.15 4.17 27.79
CA ILE A 399 -0.51 5.59 27.66
C ILE A 399 -2.03 5.74 27.47
N GLY A 400 -2.66 4.87 26.67
CA GLY A 400 -4.11 4.87 26.46
C GLY A 400 -4.90 4.67 27.76
N ILE A 401 -4.51 3.70 28.58
CA ILE A 401 -5.12 3.38 29.87
C ILE A 401 -4.97 4.56 30.85
N LEU A 402 -3.75 5.12 30.96
CA LEU A 402 -3.49 6.29 31.81
C LEU A 402 -4.35 7.48 31.37
N PHE A 403 -4.40 7.76 30.07
CA PHE A 403 -5.20 8.84 29.53
C PHE A 403 -6.70 8.65 29.82
N THR A 404 -7.27 7.49 29.48
CA THR A 404 -8.70 7.23 29.68
C THR A 404 -9.09 7.17 31.14
N GLY A 405 -8.23 6.60 31.99
CA GLY A 405 -8.50 6.48 33.42
C GLY A 405 -8.50 7.83 34.14
N VAL A 406 -7.67 8.79 33.70
CA VAL A 406 -7.69 10.16 34.24
C VAL A 406 -8.85 10.96 33.64
N PHE A 407 -8.98 10.97 32.31
CA PHE A 407 -9.96 11.85 31.64
C PHE A 407 -11.42 11.47 31.90
N ILE A 408 -11.76 10.18 31.88
CA ILE A 408 -13.17 9.78 31.99
C ILE A 408 -13.66 9.93 33.43
N ASN A 409 -12.81 9.62 34.42
CA ASN A 409 -13.15 9.79 35.83
C ASN A 409 -13.33 11.26 36.24
N ILE A 410 -12.60 12.19 35.61
CA ILE A 410 -12.76 13.63 35.86
C ILE A 410 -14.05 14.17 35.23
N VAL A 411 -14.43 13.65 34.06
CA VAL A 411 -15.46 14.32 33.25
C VAL A 411 -16.86 13.72 33.40
N ASN A 412 -17.01 12.45 33.79
CA ASN A 412 -18.29 11.77 34.09
C ASN A 412 -19.49 12.18 33.18
N ASN A 413 -19.23 12.44 31.89
CA ASN A 413 -20.22 12.94 30.95
C ASN A 413 -20.19 12.10 29.67
N SER A 414 -21.31 11.45 29.35
CA SER A 414 -21.47 10.57 28.19
C SER A 414 -21.23 11.28 26.86
N LEU A 415 -21.61 12.56 26.73
CA LEU A 415 -21.34 13.36 25.54
C LEU A 415 -19.84 13.55 25.32
N LEU A 416 -19.09 13.81 26.40
CA LEU A 416 -17.64 13.98 26.29
C LEU A 416 -16.94 12.65 25.97
N THR A 417 -17.43 11.52 26.50
CA THR A 417 -16.95 10.18 26.12
C THR A 417 -17.16 9.91 24.62
N ILE A 418 -18.32 10.27 24.07
CA ILE A 418 -18.61 10.15 22.63
C ILE A 418 -17.70 11.07 21.80
N LEU A 419 -17.44 12.29 22.27
CA LEU A 419 -16.53 13.22 21.59
C LEU A 419 -15.09 12.70 21.56
N ILE A 420 -14.59 12.17 22.68
CA ILE A 420 -13.27 11.51 22.74
C ILE A 420 -13.22 10.30 21.82
N LEU A 421 -14.29 9.49 21.79
CA LEU A 421 -14.40 8.36 20.87
C LEU A 421 -14.27 8.82 19.42
N ILE A 422 -15.06 9.81 18.99
CA ILE A 422 -15.00 10.35 17.63
C ILE A 422 -13.58 10.85 17.33
N LEU A 423 -12.99 11.68 18.20
CA LEU A 423 -11.65 12.22 18.01
C LEU A 423 -10.60 11.11 17.88
N SER A 424 -10.70 10.06 18.71
CA SER A 424 -9.80 8.91 18.67
C SER A 424 -9.94 8.12 17.37
N LEU A 425 -11.14 7.98 16.82
CA LEU A 425 -11.37 7.32 15.52
C LEU A 425 -10.71 8.09 14.37
N TYR A 426 -10.75 9.43 14.38
CA TYR A 426 -10.02 10.22 13.39
C TYR A 426 -8.51 10.05 13.55
N LEU A 427 -7.98 10.30 14.76
CA LEU A 427 -6.55 10.27 15.04
C LEU A 427 -5.91 8.90 14.79
N LEU A 428 -6.67 7.81 14.95
CA LEU A 428 -6.23 6.45 14.61
C LEU A 428 -5.73 6.33 13.17
N TYR A 429 -6.30 7.09 12.22
CA TYR A 429 -5.91 7.09 10.81
C TYR A 429 -4.95 8.23 10.43
N GLY A 430 -4.59 9.09 11.39
CA GLY A 430 -3.68 10.23 11.18
C GLY A 430 -2.20 9.90 11.32
N PHE A 431 -1.84 8.77 11.97
CA PHE A 431 -0.45 8.44 12.27
C PHE A 431 0.04 7.20 11.53
N LYS A 432 1.33 7.21 11.14
CA LYS A 432 2.03 6.02 10.61
C LYS A 432 2.65 5.16 11.72
N ASP A 433 2.97 5.77 12.86
CA ASP A 433 3.54 5.11 14.03
C ASP A 433 2.47 4.26 14.74
N TYR A 434 2.74 2.97 14.89
CA TYR A 434 1.76 2.06 15.44
C TYR A 434 1.60 2.16 16.96
N SER A 435 2.56 2.73 17.69
CA SER A 435 2.34 3.06 19.10
C SER A 435 1.16 4.02 19.25
N LYS A 436 1.09 5.04 18.39
CA LYS A 436 0.00 6.03 18.32
C LYS A 436 -1.30 5.41 17.80
N ILE A 437 -1.24 4.59 16.75
CA ILE A 437 -2.42 3.86 16.26
C ILE A 437 -3.00 2.98 17.38
N SER A 438 -2.13 2.25 18.10
CA SER A 438 -2.55 1.39 19.21
C SER A 438 -3.11 2.18 20.40
N LEU A 439 -2.57 3.37 20.68
CA LEU A 439 -3.09 4.29 21.68
C LEU A 439 -4.51 4.71 21.35
N PHE A 440 -4.75 5.28 20.16
CA PHE A 440 -6.08 5.76 19.81
C PHE A 440 -7.09 4.63 19.63
N ALA A 441 -6.65 3.44 19.19
CA ALA A 441 -7.47 2.24 19.18
C ALA A 441 -7.86 1.79 20.59
N SER A 442 -6.95 1.93 21.56
CA SER A 442 -7.24 1.63 22.96
C SER A 442 -8.24 2.60 23.56
N ILE A 443 -8.04 3.91 23.32
CA ILE A 443 -8.97 4.95 23.76
C ILE A 443 -10.36 4.70 23.17
N ALA A 444 -10.46 4.50 21.85
CA ALA A 444 -11.74 4.20 21.18
C ALA A 444 -12.43 2.96 21.78
N SER A 445 -11.67 1.88 21.99
CA SER A 445 -12.21 0.62 22.53
C SER A 445 -12.70 0.75 23.98
N ILE A 446 -12.00 1.53 24.82
CA ILE A 446 -12.40 1.77 26.21
C ILE A 446 -13.62 2.68 26.24
N CYS A 447 -13.63 3.77 25.48
CA CYS A 447 -14.76 4.70 25.40
C CYS A 447 -16.05 4.02 24.92
N ILE A 448 -15.99 3.11 23.94
CA ILE A 448 -17.17 2.35 23.51
C ILE A 448 -17.69 1.47 24.64
N SER A 449 -16.80 0.78 25.38
CA SER A 449 -17.22 -0.14 26.44
C SER A 449 -17.67 0.60 27.71
N SER A 450 -17.12 1.78 27.99
CA SER A 450 -17.46 2.57 29.18
C SER A 450 -18.85 3.21 29.11
N LEU A 451 -19.50 3.21 27.94
CA LEU A 451 -20.89 3.67 27.81
C LEU A 451 -21.88 2.73 28.52
N THR A 452 -21.50 1.48 28.74
CA THR A 452 -22.37 0.44 29.33
C THR A 452 -21.81 -0.16 30.61
N GLU A 453 -20.54 0.09 30.94
CA GLU A 453 -19.81 -0.65 31.97
C GLU A 453 -18.90 0.26 32.80
N ASN A 454 -18.56 -0.20 34.01
CA ASN A 454 -17.66 0.52 34.90
C ASN A 454 -16.23 0.57 34.30
N ILE A 455 -15.71 1.79 34.18
CA ILE A 455 -14.39 2.03 33.60
C ILE A 455 -13.24 1.39 34.39
N HIS A 456 -13.29 1.35 35.73
CA HIS A 456 -12.19 0.78 36.52
C HIS A 456 -12.02 -0.72 36.23
N VAL A 457 -13.14 -1.42 36.08
CA VAL A 457 -13.17 -2.83 35.69
C VAL A 457 -12.57 -3.01 34.29
N LEU A 458 -12.95 -2.13 33.35
CA LEU A 458 -12.40 -2.14 31.99
C LEU A 458 -10.89 -1.89 31.95
N LEU A 459 -10.37 -0.93 32.71
CA LEU A 459 -8.92 -0.65 32.74
C LEU A 459 -8.14 -1.85 33.27
N PHE A 460 -8.64 -2.51 34.32
CA PHE A 460 -8.01 -3.70 34.89
C PHE A 460 -7.92 -4.85 33.88
N TYR A 461 -9.04 -5.19 33.24
CA TYR A 461 -9.05 -6.23 32.20
C TYR A 461 -8.14 -5.89 31.02
N ARG A 462 -8.04 -4.60 30.64
CA ARG A 462 -7.18 -4.17 29.54
C ARG A 462 -5.71 -4.48 29.83
N ILE A 463 -5.24 -4.20 31.04
CA ILE A 463 -3.86 -4.49 31.44
C ILE A 463 -3.57 -5.99 31.34
N ILE A 464 -4.40 -6.82 31.98
CA ILE A 464 -4.22 -8.27 32.03
C ILE A 464 -4.21 -8.86 30.62
N TYR A 465 -5.20 -8.53 29.79
CA TYR A 465 -5.31 -9.14 28.47
C TYR A 465 -4.29 -8.65 27.46
N VAL A 466 -3.82 -7.40 27.56
CA VAL A 466 -2.72 -6.93 26.72
C VAL A 466 -1.43 -7.66 27.08
N ILE A 467 -1.14 -7.84 28.38
CA ILE A 467 0.04 -8.59 28.83
C ILE A 467 -0.06 -10.05 28.39
N ALA A 468 -1.20 -10.71 28.64
CA ALA A 468 -1.42 -12.10 28.23
C ALA A 468 -1.25 -12.29 26.72
N GLY A 469 -1.83 -11.40 25.91
CA GLY A 469 -1.69 -11.44 24.46
C GLY A 469 -0.25 -11.23 23.98
N VAL A 470 0.51 -10.35 24.64
CA VAL A 470 1.94 -10.14 24.36
C VAL A 470 2.76 -11.38 24.70
N VAL A 471 2.54 -12.00 25.87
CA VAL A 471 3.26 -13.21 26.29
C VAL A 471 3.04 -14.35 25.31
N ILE A 472 1.78 -14.60 24.93
CA ILE A 472 1.43 -15.61 23.92
C ILE A 472 2.12 -15.30 22.58
N ALA A 473 2.10 -14.04 22.16
CA ALA A 473 2.75 -13.63 20.91
C ALA A 473 4.28 -13.87 20.94
N ILE A 474 4.97 -13.64 22.06
CA ILE A 474 6.40 -13.91 22.21
C ILE A 474 6.69 -15.41 22.07
N ILE A 475 5.93 -16.25 22.77
CA ILE A 475 6.08 -17.72 22.74
C ILE A 475 5.90 -18.25 21.31
N VAL A 476 4.81 -17.82 20.66
CA VAL A 476 4.50 -18.22 19.28
C VAL A 476 5.55 -17.72 18.29
N ASN A 477 6.00 -16.47 18.44
CA ASN A 477 6.95 -15.85 17.52
C ASN A 477 8.31 -16.58 17.53
N LYS A 478 8.68 -17.18 18.68
CA LYS A 478 9.91 -17.99 18.80
C LYS A 478 9.72 -19.42 18.25
N ASN A 479 8.56 -20.04 18.51
CA ASN A 479 8.43 -21.49 18.35
C ASN A 479 7.75 -21.93 17.04
N ILE A 480 6.87 -21.12 16.46
CA ILE A 480 6.05 -21.52 15.30
C ILE A 480 6.58 -20.84 14.03
N PHE A 481 7.32 -21.60 13.21
CA PHE A 481 7.83 -21.17 11.89
C PHE A 481 8.39 -19.72 11.87
N PRO A 482 9.40 -19.41 12.69
CA PRO A 482 10.03 -18.10 12.65
C PRO A 482 10.60 -17.84 11.25
N TYR A 483 10.44 -16.61 10.76
CA TYR A 483 10.96 -16.20 9.46
C TYR A 483 11.65 -14.85 9.64
N LYS A 484 12.96 -14.81 9.37
CA LYS A 484 13.78 -13.63 9.66
C LYS A 484 13.71 -12.63 8.53
N LEU A 485 13.90 -11.35 8.86
CA LEU A 485 13.90 -10.29 7.85
C LEU A 485 15.01 -10.50 6.80
N ARG A 486 16.20 -10.95 7.22
CA ARG A 486 17.34 -11.21 6.33
C ARG A 486 17.04 -12.31 5.31
N GLU A 487 16.41 -13.40 5.73
CA GLU A 487 15.98 -14.50 4.83
C GLU A 487 15.01 -13.97 3.77
N GLY A 488 14.05 -13.13 4.17
CA GLY A 488 13.13 -12.49 3.24
C GLY A 488 13.77 -11.49 2.29
N MET A 489 14.91 -10.88 2.66
CA MET A 489 15.69 -10.04 1.74
C MET A 489 16.45 -10.89 0.73
N ASN A 490 17.07 -11.98 1.17
CA ASN A 490 17.76 -12.92 0.29
C ASN A 490 16.80 -13.54 -0.75
N GLU A 491 15.57 -13.89 -0.34
CA GLU A 491 14.54 -14.38 -1.27
C GLU A 491 14.17 -13.32 -2.33
N ILE A 492 14.10 -12.03 -1.95
CA ILE A 492 13.87 -10.95 -2.92
C ILE A 492 15.03 -10.85 -3.90
N ILE A 493 16.28 -10.90 -3.42
CA ILE A 493 17.47 -10.82 -4.27
C ILE A 493 17.47 -11.97 -5.29
N ALA A 494 17.21 -13.20 -4.86
CA ALA A 494 17.11 -14.34 -5.76
C ALA A 494 15.98 -14.20 -6.80
N LYS A 495 14.84 -13.61 -6.41
CA LYS A 495 13.76 -13.31 -7.35
C LYS A 495 14.15 -12.23 -8.37
N ILE A 496 14.86 -11.18 -7.94
CA ILE A 496 15.39 -10.14 -8.83
C ILE A 496 16.36 -10.76 -9.85
N ASP A 497 17.26 -11.61 -9.39
CA ASP A 497 18.22 -12.30 -10.27
C ASP A 497 17.51 -13.16 -11.34
N LYS A 498 16.52 -13.97 -10.93
CA LYS A 498 15.68 -14.75 -11.86
C LYS A 498 14.96 -13.86 -12.89
N LEU A 499 14.49 -12.68 -12.47
CA LEU A 499 13.85 -11.71 -13.38
C LEU A 499 14.85 -11.09 -14.35
N ASN A 500 16.09 -10.84 -13.92
CA ASN A 500 17.14 -10.33 -14.80
C ASN A 500 17.52 -11.34 -15.88
N THR A 501 17.67 -12.63 -15.53
CA THR A 501 17.90 -13.69 -16.52
C THR A 501 16.76 -13.74 -17.55
N LYS A 502 15.50 -13.66 -17.08
CA LYS A 502 14.34 -13.62 -17.97
C LYS A 502 14.33 -12.38 -18.86
N LEU A 503 14.69 -11.21 -18.31
CA LEU A 503 14.75 -9.97 -19.07
C LEU A 503 15.73 -10.09 -20.23
N ILE A 504 16.93 -10.64 -20.00
CA ILE A 504 17.93 -10.86 -21.05
C ILE A 504 17.39 -11.80 -22.12
N ASN A 505 16.88 -12.97 -21.71
CA ASN A 505 16.38 -13.97 -22.66
C ASN A 505 15.24 -13.43 -23.53
N TYR A 506 14.26 -12.76 -22.92
CA TYR A 506 13.15 -12.18 -23.69
C TYR A 506 13.60 -11.02 -24.58
N SER A 507 14.55 -10.21 -24.13
CA SER A 507 15.12 -9.14 -24.94
C SER A 507 15.76 -9.68 -26.22
N ILE A 508 16.53 -10.78 -26.11
CA ILE A 508 17.12 -11.45 -27.27
C ILE A 508 16.03 -11.98 -28.22
N THR A 509 14.98 -12.63 -27.69
CA THR A 509 13.90 -13.17 -28.54
C THR A 509 13.06 -12.08 -29.22
N ILE A 510 12.89 -10.93 -28.58
CA ILE A 510 12.17 -9.77 -29.15
C ILE A 510 12.99 -9.17 -30.29
N LEU A 511 14.31 -9.02 -30.11
CA LEU A 511 15.20 -8.55 -31.18
C LEU A 511 15.19 -9.49 -32.39
N ASN A 512 14.98 -10.79 -32.17
CA ASN A 512 14.82 -11.78 -33.24
C ASN A 512 13.40 -11.82 -33.84
N GLY A 513 12.47 -10.95 -33.40
CA GLY A 513 11.09 -10.86 -33.91
C GLY A 513 10.15 -11.98 -33.48
N THR A 514 10.52 -12.79 -32.48
CA THR A 514 9.81 -14.03 -32.12
C THR A 514 8.90 -13.92 -30.90
N GLU A 515 8.96 -12.81 -30.16
CA GLU A 515 8.22 -12.68 -28.90
C GLU A 515 7.53 -11.32 -28.72
N ASN A 516 6.49 -11.31 -27.89
CA ASN A 516 5.70 -10.12 -27.57
C ASN A 516 6.41 -9.24 -26.52
N PRO A 517 6.59 -7.92 -26.76
CA PRO A 517 7.21 -6.98 -25.82
C PRO A 517 6.56 -6.91 -24.42
N ASN A 518 5.32 -7.38 -24.27
CA ASN A 518 4.58 -7.37 -23.01
C ASN A 518 5.30 -8.06 -21.84
N LYS A 519 6.04 -9.13 -22.10
CA LYS A 519 6.76 -9.85 -21.04
C LYS A 519 7.82 -8.96 -20.39
N VAL A 520 8.55 -8.19 -21.21
CA VAL A 520 9.54 -7.23 -20.75
C VAL A 520 8.88 -6.14 -19.88
N ARG A 521 7.72 -5.62 -20.29
CA ARG A 521 6.96 -4.63 -19.50
C ARG A 521 6.59 -5.16 -18.12
N ASP A 522 6.12 -6.42 -18.04
CA ASP A 522 5.74 -7.03 -16.77
C ASP A 522 6.95 -7.27 -15.86
N ILE A 523 8.08 -7.69 -16.43
CA ILE A 523 9.34 -7.87 -15.69
C ILE A 523 9.85 -6.54 -15.13
N ILE A 524 9.85 -5.48 -15.93
CA ILE A 524 10.27 -4.14 -15.48
C ILE A 524 9.45 -3.72 -14.25
N ILE A 525 8.12 -3.82 -14.32
CA ILE A 525 7.24 -3.45 -13.21
C ILE A 525 7.57 -4.28 -11.95
N HIS A 526 7.71 -5.60 -12.08
CA HIS A 526 7.99 -6.46 -10.93
C HIS A 526 9.39 -6.23 -10.34
N SER A 527 10.41 -6.08 -11.18
CA SER A 527 11.80 -5.85 -10.75
C SER A 527 11.91 -4.53 -9.98
N THR A 528 11.32 -3.45 -10.52
CA THR A 528 11.27 -2.14 -9.86
C THR A 528 10.57 -2.20 -8.50
N LEU A 529 9.45 -2.91 -8.39
CA LEU A 529 8.72 -3.04 -7.11
C LEU A 529 9.47 -3.91 -6.09
N LEU A 530 10.17 -4.95 -6.54
CA LEU A 530 11.01 -5.78 -5.67
C LEU A 530 12.22 -4.98 -5.15
N CYS A 531 12.86 -4.17 -5.99
CA CYS A 531 13.88 -3.21 -5.59
C CYS A 531 13.38 -2.23 -4.52
N GLY A 532 12.21 -1.62 -4.74
CA GLY A 532 11.61 -0.72 -3.75
C GLY A 532 11.35 -1.40 -2.39
N LYS A 533 10.90 -2.66 -2.39
CA LYS A 533 10.77 -3.43 -1.15
C LYS A 533 12.11 -3.73 -0.50
N LEU A 534 13.12 -4.08 -1.28
CA LEU A 534 14.44 -4.40 -0.79
C LEU A 534 15.06 -3.17 -0.11
N ASP A 535 14.94 -1.99 -0.72
CA ASP A 535 15.35 -0.71 -0.14
C ASP A 535 14.65 -0.43 1.20
N ILE A 536 13.31 -0.54 1.25
CA ILE A 536 12.55 -0.33 2.49
C ILE A 536 12.99 -1.28 3.61
N ARG A 537 13.24 -2.55 3.28
CA ARG A 537 13.70 -3.53 4.28
C ARG A 537 15.13 -3.25 4.74
N ASN A 538 15.98 -2.79 3.83
CA ASN A 538 17.36 -2.46 4.10
C ASN A 538 17.52 -1.27 5.06
N LEU A 539 16.50 -0.42 5.25
CA LEU A 539 16.51 0.63 6.29
C LEU A 539 16.76 0.08 7.71
N ASN A 540 16.45 -1.22 7.96
CA ASN A 540 16.70 -1.84 9.26
C ASN A 540 18.14 -2.34 9.44
N PHE A 541 18.87 -2.57 8.35
CA PHE A 541 20.24 -3.13 8.37
C PHE A 541 21.30 -2.13 7.88
N ASN A 542 20.91 -1.13 7.10
CA ASN A 542 21.79 -0.18 6.41
C ASN A 542 22.94 -0.84 5.63
N ASP A 543 22.68 -2.00 5.01
CA ASP A 543 23.67 -2.75 4.25
C ASP A 543 23.97 -2.06 2.90
N GLU A 544 25.20 -1.56 2.74
CA GLU A 544 25.61 -0.85 1.52
C GLU A 544 25.63 -1.75 0.28
N LYS A 545 25.91 -3.05 0.44
CA LYS A 545 25.90 -4.00 -0.69
C LYS A 545 24.50 -4.10 -1.28
N ILE A 546 23.48 -4.08 -0.41
CA ILE A 546 22.08 -4.14 -0.84
C ILE A 546 21.66 -2.85 -1.55
N LYS A 547 22.08 -1.68 -1.04
CA LYS A 547 21.87 -0.40 -1.74
C LYS A 547 22.49 -0.43 -3.14
N ARG A 548 23.71 -0.96 -3.26
CA ARG A 548 24.41 -1.11 -4.55
C ARG A 548 23.67 -2.05 -5.50
N ILE A 549 23.21 -3.21 -5.03
CA ILE A 549 22.41 -4.16 -5.82
C ILE A 549 21.16 -3.49 -6.37
N VAL A 550 20.43 -2.73 -5.53
CA VAL A 550 19.20 -2.05 -5.98
C VAL A 550 19.49 -1.02 -7.05
N ASN A 551 20.53 -0.20 -6.90
CA ASN A 551 20.89 0.81 -7.89
C ASN A 551 21.31 0.19 -9.22
N ILE A 552 22.21 -0.79 -9.19
CA ILE A 552 22.68 -1.49 -10.40
C ILE A 552 21.52 -2.18 -11.09
N ASN A 553 20.64 -2.84 -10.34
CA ASN A 553 19.48 -3.52 -10.92
C ASN A 553 18.50 -2.54 -11.57
N ASN A 554 18.20 -1.42 -10.89
CA ASN A 554 17.32 -0.40 -11.45
C ASN A 554 17.89 0.15 -12.76
N GLU A 555 19.19 0.45 -12.79
CA GLU A 555 19.86 0.94 -13.98
C GLU A 555 19.83 -0.08 -15.12
N PHE A 556 20.19 -1.34 -14.84
CA PHE A 556 20.16 -2.44 -15.79
C PHE A 556 18.76 -2.63 -16.41
N VAL A 557 17.74 -2.76 -15.57
CA VAL A 557 16.36 -3.02 -16.01
C VAL A 557 15.83 -1.89 -16.89
N ILE A 558 16.12 -0.64 -16.53
CA ILE A 558 15.62 0.53 -17.27
C ILE A 558 16.38 0.72 -18.57
N GLN A 559 17.70 0.57 -18.58
CA GLN A 559 18.49 0.70 -19.82
C GLN A 559 18.13 -0.38 -20.84
N VAL A 560 18.03 -1.64 -20.41
CA VAL A 560 17.62 -2.75 -21.29
C VAL A 560 16.17 -2.58 -21.71
N GLY A 561 15.28 -2.32 -20.75
CA GLY A 561 13.85 -2.15 -20.99
C GLY A 561 13.54 -1.03 -21.98
N TYR A 562 14.15 0.14 -21.82
CA TYR A 562 13.97 1.26 -22.73
C TYR A 562 14.42 0.94 -24.15
N ARG A 563 15.58 0.30 -24.32
CA ARG A 563 16.12 -0.04 -25.66
C ARG A 563 15.32 -1.10 -26.40
N VAL A 564 14.71 -2.04 -25.66
CA VAL A 564 13.94 -3.15 -26.25
C VAL A 564 12.49 -2.75 -26.56
N LEU A 565 11.94 -1.79 -25.82
CA LEU A 565 10.55 -1.34 -25.98
C LEU A 565 10.39 -0.14 -26.92
N ARG A 566 11.50 0.46 -27.33
CA ARG A 566 11.57 1.49 -28.37
C ARG A 566 11.58 0.83 -29.73
#